data_AF-G0P150-F1
#
_entry.id   AF-G0P150-F1
#
_cell.length_a   1.000
_cell.length_b   1.000
_cell.length_c   1.000
_cell.angle_alpha   90.00
_cell.angle_beta   90.00
_cell.angle_gamma   90.00
#
_symmetry.space_group_name_H-M   'P 1'
#
loop_
_entity.id
_entity.type
_entity.pdbx_description
1 polymer ?
#
loop_
_entity_poly.entity_id
_entity_poly.type
_entity_poly.pdbx_seq_one_letter_code
_entity_poly.pdbx_strand_id
1 'polypeptide(L)'
;MQPSAKQFVLTHIVEKVSGLTAESIQASQSVKHFNIPWKILYRHSERLFTIALCCCKPRTDRIWTAATQITFKMISVNGNYESKTRRYTFANDSQAGWCGYSTFEWAMFLKEFAVDDKIILEVHVTIESMTGIERPEKLKHFDRADRKFTDVVLEVGEENFHVSKVVLAEQSTHFKRRLMDHSRQAKQSVINLEGVSSEDFQVFLELVYMENTLTDSNIEDVLKLVEKYEAKNPGRLCEQFLIMDSKHSLKTKMQIAEQYQFQKLKAHCLSNMKSRADVRAVMGTDSSELDAPLMRVLLEKLLQLNQ
;
A
#
# COMPACT_ATOMS: atom_id res chain seq x y z
N MET A 1 -19.12 12.03 3.46
CA MET A 1 -18.50 10.69 3.30
C MET A 1 -17.74 10.41 4.57
N GLN A 2 -17.91 9.23 5.20
CA GLN A 2 -16.98 8.81 6.26
C GLN A 2 -15.57 8.74 5.65
N PRO A 3 -14.53 9.27 6.30
CA PRO A 3 -13.17 9.07 5.82
C PRO A 3 -12.91 7.57 5.75
N SER A 4 -12.42 7.10 4.60
CA SER A 4 -12.00 5.70 4.46
C SER A 4 -10.97 5.39 5.53
N ALA A 5 -11.13 4.25 6.21
CA ALA A 5 -10.19 3.82 7.23
C ALA A 5 -8.78 3.70 6.64
N LYS A 6 -7.78 4.30 7.29
CA LYS A 6 -6.38 4.23 6.88
C LYS A 6 -5.82 2.87 7.27
N GLN A 7 -5.79 1.94 6.33
CA GLN A 7 -5.41 0.54 6.58
C GLN A 7 -4.28 0.11 5.65
N PHE A 8 -3.43 -0.79 6.14
CA PHE A 8 -2.39 -1.43 5.34
C PHE A 8 -1.96 -2.77 5.94
N VAL A 9 -1.32 -3.60 5.13
CA VAL A 9 -0.77 -4.90 5.55
C VAL A 9 0.71 -4.97 5.20
N LEU A 10 1.52 -5.37 6.17
CA LEU A 10 2.92 -5.77 5.95
C LEU A 10 3.00 -7.29 5.92
N THR A 11 3.70 -7.85 4.94
CA THR A 11 3.92 -9.29 4.81
C THR A 11 5.41 -9.57 4.66
N HIS A 12 5.93 -10.52 5.44
CA HIS A 12 7.33 -10.94 5.39
C HIS A 12 7.45 -12.45 5.53
N ILE A 13 8.17 -13.10 4.62
CA ILE A 13 8.50 -14.52 4.70
C ILE A 13 9.88 -14.63 5.37
N VAL A 14 9.91 -15.28 6.53
CA VAL A 14 11.16 -15.63 7.21
C VAL A 14 11.62 -16.96 6.65
N GLU A 15 12.85 -17.00 6.15
CA GLU A 15 13.51 -18.23 5.69
C GLU A 15 14.51 -18.71 6.73
N LYS A 16 14.80 -20.01 6.73
CA LYS A 16 15.76 -20.65 7.64
C LYS A 16 15.41 -20.40 9.11
N VAL A 17 14.13 -20.56 9.44
CA VAL A 17 13.57 -20.26 10.77
C VAL A 17 14.30 -21.02 11.88
N SER A 18 14.62 -22.29 11.64
CA SER A 18 15.38 -23.15 12.55
C SER A 18 16.80 -22.65 12.83
N GLY A 19 17.37 -21.86 11.94
CA GLY A 19 18.70 -21.27 12.04
C GLY A 19 18.74 -19.86 12.62
N LEU A 20 17.61 -19.32 13.10
CA LEU A 20 17.61 -18.02 13.77
C LEU A 20 18.50 -18.05 15.01
N THR A 21 19.21 -16.95 15.25
CA THR A 21 20.04 -16.79 16.44
C THR A 21 19.18 -16.27 17.59
N ALA A 22 19.22 -16.96 18.74
CA ALA A 22 18.49 -16.55 19.93
C ALA A 22 18.83 -15.11 20.33
N GLU A 23 17.81 -14.38 20.80
CA GLU A 23 17.84 -12.97 21.22
C GLU A 23 18.18 -11.95 20.12
N SER A 24 18.61 -12.39 18.93
CA SER A 24 18.93 -11.50 17.81
C SER A 24 17.66 -10.93 17.17
N ILE A 25 17.56 -9.60 17.13
CA ILE A 25 16.45 -8.91 16.47
C ILE A 25 16.68 -8.89 14.96
N GLN A 26 15.76 -9.50 14.23
CA GLN A 26 15.69 -9.45 12.78
C GLN A 26 14.59 -8.48 12.34
N ALA A 27 14.66 -8.01 11.10
CA ALA A 27 13.73 -7.03 10.56
C ALA A 27 13.37 -7.29 9.09
N SER A 28 12.12 -7.04 8.73
CA SER A 28 11.71 -6.94 7.34
C SER A 28 12.24 -5.66 6.70
N GLN A 29 12.07 -5.55 5.37
CA GLN A 29 12.22 -4.26 4.69
C GLN A 29 11.27 -3.22 5.27
N SER A 30 11.69 -1.96 5.22
CA SER A 30 10.85 -0.84 5.62
C SER A 30 10.00 -0.34 4.45
N VAL A 31 8.69 -0.25 4.69
CA VAL A 31 7.68 0.20 3.73
C VAL A 31 6.99 1.44 4.29
N LYS A 32 6.82 2.49 3.47
CA LYS A 32 6.21 3.75 3.89
C LYS A 32 4.70 3.67 3.65
N HIS A 33 3.92 3.79 4.73
CA HIS A 33 2.47 3.93 4.69
C HIS A 33 2.05 5.16 5.48
N PHE A 34 1.19 6.00 4.91
CA PHE A 34 0.68 7.22 5.55
C PHE A 34 1.79 8.12 6.11
N ASN A 35 2.86 8.30 5.33
CA ASN A 35 4.05 9.09 5.68
C ASN A 35 4.85 8.61 6.90
N ILE A 36 4.65 7.37 7.29
CA ILE A 36 5.41 6.70 8.35
C ILE A 36 6.12 5.49 7.73
N PRO A 37 7.45 5.34 7.89
CA PRO A 37 8.10 4.10 7.55
C PRO A 37 7.81 3.04 8.64
N TRP A 38 7.31 1.89 8.22
CA TRP A 38 6.98 0.76 9.08
C TRP A 38 7.85 -0.44 8.71
N LYS A 39 8.08 -1.35 9.66
CA LYS A 39 8.70 -2.66 9.40
C LYS A 39 8.25 -3.68 10.43
N ILE A 40 8.33 -4.95 10.08
CA ILE A 40 8.13 -6.08 10.99
C ILE A 40 9.48 -6.36 11.66
N LEU A 41 9.48 -6.49 12.99
CA LEU A 41 10.58 -7.03 13.76
C LEU A 41 10.21 -8.43 14.23
N TYR A 42 11.19 -9.32 14.29
CA TYR A 42 10.98 -10.64 14.85
C TYR A 42 12.25 -11.16 15.50
N ARG A 43 12.07 -12.00 16.51
CA ARG A 43 13.15 -12.70 17.22
C ARG A 43 12.58 -13.92 17.92
N HIS A 44 13.45 -14.81 18.38
CA HIS A 44 13.07 -15.77 19.40
C HIS A 44 13.99 -15.61 20.60
N SER A 45 13.46 -15.89 21.79
CA SER A 45 14.25 -16.22 22.97
C SER A 45 14.43 -17.73 23.06
N GLU A 46 15.08 -18.21 24.11
CA GLU A 46 15.10 -19.65 24.44
C GLU A 46 13.69 -20.23 24.60
N ARG A 47 12.70 -19.39 24.95
CA ARG A 47 11.35 -19.83 25.25
C ARG A 47 10.31 -19.38 24.26
N LEU A 48 10.33 -18.14 23.77
CA LEU A 48 9.20 -17.58 23.02
C LEU A 48 9.62 -17.02 21.67
N PHE A 49 8.74 -17.13 20.67
CA PHE A 49 8.86 -16.35 19.45
C PHE A 49 8.15 -15.00 19.62
N THR A 50 8.78 -13.92 19.18
CA THR A 50 8.23 -12.56 19.24
C THR A 50 8.14 -11.98 17.84
N ILE A 51 6.97 -11.46 17.49
CA ILE A 51 6.73 -10.59 16.34
C ILE A 51 6.36 -9.19 16.83
N ALA A 52 6.81 -8.14 16.14
CA ALA A 52 6.47 -6.76 16.48
C ALA A 52 6.34 -5.87 15.24
N LEU A 53 5.49 -4.85 15.35
CA LEU A 53 5.41 -3.75 14.40
C LEU A 53 6.30 -2.62 14.91
N CYS A 54 7.22 -2.16 14.09
CA CYS A 54 8.08 -1.01 14.40
C CYS A 54 7.66 0.21 13.58
N CYS A 55 7.35 1.29 14.28
CA CYS A 55 7.20 2.62 13.71
C CYS A 55 8.58 3.28 13.65
N CYS A 56 9.05 3.56 12.44
CA CYS A 56 10.37 4.16 12.21
C CYS A 56 10.28 5.67 11.97
N LYS A 57 9.17 6.33 12.34
CA LYS A 57 9.08 7.78 12.27
C LYS A 57 10.07 8.41 13.27
N PRO A 58 10.92 9.35 12.83
CA PRO A 58 11.90 9.97 13.71
C PRO A 58 11.26 10.66 14.92
N ARG A 59 11.93 10.57 16.06
CA ARG A 59 11.60 11.40 17.22
C ARG A 59 12.15 12.79 16.97
N THR A 60 11.26 13.78 16.98
CA THR A 60 11.56 15.20 16.76
C THR A 60 10.89 16.03 17.85
N ASP A 61 11.25 17.30 17.95
CA ASP A 61 10.62 18.25 18.88
C ASP A 61 9.14 18.51 18.52
N ARG A 62 8.75 18.25 17.26
CA ARG A 62 7.34 18.27 16.83
C ARG A 62 6.60 17.05 17.38
N ILE A 63 5.51 17.32 18.10
CA ILE A 63 4.60 16.30 18.62
C ILE A 63 3.93 15.59 17.45
N TRP A 64 3.99 14.27 17.44
CA TRP A 64 3.25 13.45 16.51
C TRP A 64 2.73 12.18 17.18
N THR A 65 1.57 11.71 16.74
CA THR A 65 0.96 10.47 17.21
C THR A 65 0.33 9.70 16.05
N ALA A 66 0.28 8.38 16.16
CA ALA A 66 -0.47 7.46 15.31
C ALA A 66 -1.11 6.40 16.21
N ALA A 67 -2.41 6.54 16.46
CA ALA A 67 -3.20 5.56 17.20
C ALA A 67 -3.56 4.41 16.26
N THR A 68 -3.24 3.18 16.64
CA THR A 68 -3.38 2.02 15.77
C THR A 68 -4.08 0.84 16.45
N GLN A 69 -4.88 0.12 15.66
CA GLN A 69 -5.27 -1.25 15.93
C GLN A 69 -4.43 -2.18 15.05
N ILE A 70 -3.69 -3.09 15.67
CA ILE A 70 -2.70 -3.94 15.02
C ILE A 70 -3.11 -5.40 15.21
N THR A 71 -3.19 -6.15 14.13
CA THR A 71 -3.39 -7.61 14.15
C THR A 71 -2.14 -8.29 13.60
N PHE A 72 -1.44 -9.01 14.46
CA PHE A 72 -0.32 -9.88 14.10
C PHE A 72 -0.87 -11.24 13.68
N LYS A 73 -0.36 -11.78 12.57
CA LYS A 73 -0.64 -13.14 12.10
C LYS A 73 0.68 -13.85 11.81
N MET A 74 0.81 -15.07 12.31
CA MET A 74 1.89 -15.99 11.99
C MET A 74 1.28 -17.16 11.23
N ILE A 75 1.70 -17.36 9.99
CA ILE A 75 1.04 -18.25 9.05
C ILE A 75 2.06 -19.28 8.57
N SER A 76 1.76 -20.55 8.81
CA SER A 76 2.50 -21.69 8.30
C SER A 76 2.26 -21.85 6.80
N VAL A 77 3.24 -22.43 6.09
CA VAL A 77 3.13 -22.72 4.65
C VAL A 77 1.91 -23.61 4.34
N ASN A 78 1.54 -24.50 5.28
CA ASN A 78 0.38 -25.38 5.13
C ASN A 78 -0.97 -24.66 5.35
N GLY A 79 -0.97 -23.42 5.84
CA GLY A 79 -2.17 -22.60 6.06
C GLY A 79 -2.62 -22.45 7.50
N ASN A 80 -2.07 -23.23 8.44
CA ASN A 80 -2.33 -23.03 9.86
C ASN A 80 -1.82 -21.65 10.27
N TYR A 81 -2.58 -20.91 11.06
CA TYR A 81 -2.15 -19.60 11.53
C TYR A 81 -2.56 -19.33 12.97
N GLU A 82 -1.77 -18.51 13.65
CA GLU A 82 -2.16 -17.85 14.90
C GLU A 82 -2.31 -16.35 14.64
N SER A 83 -3.27 -15.72 15.32
CA SER A 83 -3.44 -14.27 15.27
C SER A 83 -3.65 -13.63 16.64
N LYS A 84 -3.18 -12.39 16.79
CA LYS A 84 -3.44 -11.56 17.97
C LYS A 84 -3.64 -10.11 17.59
N THR A 85 -4.73 -9.52 18.08
CA THR A 85 -5.02 -8.10 17.93
C THR A 85 -4.73 -7.32 19.21
N ARG A 86 -4.13 -6.14 19.08
CA ARG A 86 -3.90 -5.17 20.15
C ARG A 86 -4.04 -3.75 19.62
N ARG A 87 -4.33 -2.80 20.51
CA ARG A 87 -4.20 -1.37 20.21
C ARG A 87 -2.89 -0.83 20.77
N TYR A 88 -2.28 0.08 20.04
CA TYR A 88 -1.08 0.78 20.46
C TYR A 88 -1.00 2.15 19.80
N THR A 89 -0.54 3.15 20.55
CA THR A 89 -0.31 4.49 20.03
C THR A 89 1.19 4.71 19.90
N PHE A 90 1.66 4.90 18.67
CA PHE A 90 3.02 5.34 18.41
C PHE A 90 3.07 6.85 18.49
N ALA A 91 4.05 7.40 19.20
CA ALA A 91 4.25 8.83 19.34
C ALA A 91 5.72 9.19 19.47
N ASN A 92 6.04 10.47 19.29
CA ASN A 92 7.41 10.99 19.44
C ASN A 92 7.98 10.73 20.85
N ASP A 93 7.13 10.74 21.88
CA ASP A 93 7.47 10.51 23.29
C ASP A 93 7.22 9.06 23.76
N SER A 94 6.74 8.17 22.88
CA SER A 94 6.49 6.78 23.24
C SER A 94 7.76 6.10 23.72
N GLN A 95 7.70 5.40 24.86
CA GLN A 95 8.85 4.70 25.43
C GLN A 95 9.49 3.72 24.43
N ALA A 96 8.67 3.00 23.67
CA ALA A 96 9.10 2.08 22.61
C ALA A 96 8.59 2.54 21.24
N GLY A 97 9.46 2.50 20.23
CA GLY A 97 9.07 2.69 18.81
C GLY A 97 8.46 1.46 18.16
N TRP A 98 8.04 0.47 18.96
CA TRP A 98 7.54 -0.82 18.49
C TRP A 98 6.46 -1.37 19.43
N CYS A 99 5.54 -2.15 18.87
CA CYS A 99 4.52 -2.90 19.59
C CYS A 99 4.65 -4.37 19.23
N GLY A 100 4.83 -5.24 20.23
CA GLY A 100 5.13 -6.65 20.03
C GLY A 100 4.12 -7.60 20.65
N TYR A 101 4.11 -8.82 20.14
CA TYR A 101 3.40 -9.98 20.65
C TYR A 101 4.39 -11.14 20.73
N SER A 102 4.56 -11.70 21.94
CA SER A 102 5.32 -12.93 22.15
C SER A 102 4.35 -14.08 22.36
N THR A 103 4.62 -15.21 21.72
CA THR A 103 3.79 -16.40 21.79
C THR A 103 4.64 -17.66 21.68
N PHE A 104 3.99 -18.79 21.99
CA PHE A 104 4.43 -20.18 21.87
C PHE A 104 5.79 -20.52 22.46
N GLU A 105 5.90 -21.74 22.98
CA GLU A 105 7.24 -22.26 23.22
C GLU A 105 7.98 -22.40 21.88
N TRP A 106 9.25 -21.97 21.79
CA TRP A 106 10.03 -22.02 20.54
C TRP A 106 10.04 -23.41 19.88
N ALA A 107 10.14 -24.47 20.69
CA ALA A 107 10.07 -25.85 20.21
C ALA A 107 8.71 -26.19 19.58
N MET A 108 7.61 -25.75 20.19
CA MET A 108 6.26 -25.94 19.64
C MET A 108 6.07 -25.09 18.38
N PHE A 109 6.56 -23.86 18.38
CA PHE A 109 6.52 -22.97 17.23
C PHE A 109 7.22 -23.59 16.01
N LEU A 110 8.42 -24.13 16.18
CA LEU A 110 9.15 -24.80 15.10
C LEU A 110 8.36 -26.00 14.56
N LYS A 111 7.75 -26.80 15.45
CA LYS A 111 6.98 -27.97 15.06
C LYS A 111 5.70 -27.62 14.28
N GLU A 112 4.99 -26.59 14.70
CA GLU A 112 3.65 -26.28 14.18
C GLU A 112 3.65 -25.29 13.01
N PHE A 113 4.60 -24.34 13.00
CA PHE A 113 4.57 -23.22 12.07
C PHE A 113 5.75 -23.16 11.09
N ALA A 114 6.93 -23.69 11.44
CA ALA A 114 8.13 -23.62 10.58
C ALA A 114 8.16 -24.70 9.48
N VAL A 115 7.08 -24.81 8.70
CA VAL A 115 6.98 -25.75 7.58
C VAL A 115 7.89 -25.29 6.43
N ASP A 116 8.61 -26.23 5.82
CA ASP A 116 9.66 -25.95 4.81
C ASP A 116 10.75 -24.99 5.34
N ASP A 117 10.97 -24.97 6.66
CA ASP A 117 11.87 -24.06 7.38
C ASP A 117 11.56 -22.58 7.11
N LYS A 118 10.27 -22.29 6.89
CA LYS A 118 9.74 -20.96 6.59
C LYS A 118 8.53 -20.65 7.46
N ILE A 119 8.31 -19.36 7.71
CA ILE A 119 7.06 -18.83 8.26
C ILE A 119 6.70 -17.51 7.60
N ILE A 120 5.41 -17.26 7.44
CA ILE A 120 4.89 -16.02 6.88
C ILE A 120 4.37 -15.17 8.05
N LEU A 121 4.92 -13.96 8.18
CA LEU A 121 4.50 -12.96 9.14
C LEU A 121 3.65 -11.92 8.42
N GLU A 122 2.39 -11.76 8.84
CA GLU A 122 1.51 -10.69 8.37
C GLU A 122 1.13 -9.77 9.52
N VAL A 123 1.22 -8.46 9.31
CA VAL A 123 0.79 -7.44 10.28
C VAL A 123 -0.21 -6.53 9.62
N HIS A 124 -1.47 -6.62 10.03
CA HIS A 124 -2.56 -5.78 9.55
C HIS A 124 -2.66 -4.58 10.49
N VAL A 125 -2.65 -3.38 9.94
CA VAL A 125 -2.64 -2.14 10.71
C VAL A 125 -3.79 -1.27 10.25
N THR A 126 -4.65 -0.89 11.20
CA THR A 126 -5.63 0.18 11.03
C THR A 126 -5.16 1.38 11.83
N ILE A 127 -4.94 2.50 11.17
CA ILE A 127 -4.64 3.77 11.82
C ILE A 127 -5.97 4.45 12.15
N GLU A 128 -6.29 4.49 13.44
CA GLU A 128 -7.53 5.07 13.98
C GLU A 128 -7.46 6.61 13.99
N SER A 129 -6.28 7.18 14.27
CA SER A 129 -6.04 8.61 14.18
C SER A 129 -4.54 8.93 14.02
N MET A 130 -4.23 10.12 13.47
CA MET A 130 -2.87 10.64 13.40
C MET A 130 -2.85 12.14 13.72
N THR A 131 -1.80 12.58 14.42
CA THR A 131 -1.53 13.99 14.72
C THR A 131 -0.08 14.31 14.40
N GLY A 132 0.21 15.51 13.86
CA GLY A 132 1.58 15.98 13.65
C GLY A 132 2.39 15.19 12.60
N ILE A 133 1.72 14.42 11.74
CA ILE A 133 2.33 13.69 10.63
C ILE A 133 2.00 14.46 9.36
N GLU A 134 2.99 15.19 8.86
CA GLU A 134 2.84 16.05 7.69
C GLU A 134 2.44 15.27 6.44
N ARG A 135 1.68 15.95 5.57
CA ARG A 135 1.32 15.47 4.23
C ARG A 135 2.58 15.37 3.35
N PRO A 136 2.53 14.59 2.26
CA PRO A 136 3.62 14.60 1.29
C PRO A 136 3.84 16.03 0.76
N GLU A 137 5.09 16.37 0.47
CA GLU A 137 5.43 17.64 -0.18
C GLU A 137 4.76 17.70 -1.56
N LYS A 138 4.16 18.85 -1.90
CA LYS A 138 3.62 19.09 -3.24
C LYS A 138 4.79 19.30 -4.20
N LEU A 139 4.94 18.42 -5.18
CA LEU A 139 6.00 18.52 -6.18
C LEU A 139 5.68 19.58 -7.24
N LYS A 140 4.39 19.85 -7.46
CA LYS A 140 3.93 20.88 -8.39
C LYS A 140 2.84 21.75 -7.77
N HIS A 141 2.96 23.06 -7.98
CA HIS A 141 2.00 24.02 -7.48
C HIS A 141 0.93 24.33 -8.53
N PHE A 142 -0.33 24.03 -8.21
CA PHE A 142 -1.50 24.32 -9.05
C PHE A 142 -2.40 25.42 -8.46
N ASP A 143 -2.03 25.99 -7.32
CA ASP A 143 -2.79 26.99 -6.56
C ASP A 143 -2.72 28.40 -7.17
N ARG A 144 -1.91 28.58 -8.22
CA ARG A 144 -1.74 29.86 -8.91
C ARG A 144 -1.85 29.65 -10.42
N ALA A 145 -2.58 30.56 -11.07
CA ALA A 145 -2.65 30.58 -12.52
C ALA A 145 -1.32 31.03 -13.13
N ASP A 146 -0.76 30.21 -14.02
CA ASP A 146 0.15 30.71 -15.04
C ASP A 146 -0.69 31.14 -16.24
N ARG A 147 -0.84 32.47 -16.43
CA ARG A 147 -1.67 33.03 -17.50
C ARG A 147 -1.32 32.51 -18.90
N LYS A 148 -0.13 31.94 -19.10
CA LYS A 148 0.29 31.37 -20.39
C LYS A 148 -0.18 29.94 -20.61
N PHE A 149 -0.39 29.16 -19.54
CA PHE A 149 -0.63 27.73 -19.62
C PHE A 149 -1.91 27.26 -18.92
N THR A 150 -2.61 28.16 -18.20
CA THR A 150 -3.88 27.89 -17.55
C THR A 150 -5.05 28.37 -18.41
N ASP A 151 -5.94 27.46 -18.77
CA ASP A 151 -7.18 27.73 -19.51
C ASP A 151 -8.43 27.08 -18.85
N VAL A 152 -8.24 26.39 -17.71
CA VAL A 152 -9.30 25.89 -16.83
C VAL A 152 -8.87 25.88 -15.36
N VAL A 153 -9.84 26.07 -14.47
CA VAL A 153 -9.72 25.90 -13.02
C VAL A 153 -10.60 24.72 -12.61
N LEU A 154 -10.03 23.76 -11.90
CA LEU A 154 -10.78 22.67 -11.29
C LEU A 154 -10.94 22.95 -9.80
N GLU A 155 -12.18 23.02 -9.33
CA GLU A 155 -12.51 23.14 -7.91
C GLU A 155 -12.64 21.74 -7.32
N VAL A 156 -11.83 21.41 -6.32
CA VAL A 156 -11.85 20.11 -5.63
C VAL A 156 -11.86 20.35 -4.13
N GLY A 157 -13.02 20.20 -3.51
CA GLY A 157 -13.21 20.59 -2.11
C GLY A 157 -13.00 22.09 -1.93
N GLU A 158 -12.04 22.48 -1.09
CA GLU A 158 -11.69 23.88 -0.82
C GLU A 158 -10.47 24.37 -1.63
N GLU A 159 -9.91 23.53 -2.50
CA GLU A 159 -8.71 23.85 -3.29
C GLU A 159 -9.04 24.08 -4.77
N ASN A 160 -8.35 25.06 -5.36
CA ASN A 160 -8.43 25.40 -6.78
C ASN A 160 -7.17 24.91 -7.50
N PHE A 161 -7.38 24.19 -8.60
CA PHE A 161 -6.31 23.67 -9.45
C PHE A 161 -6.34 24.36 -10.82
N HIS A 162 -5.35 25.22 -11.04
CA HIS A 162 -5.13 25.93 -12.30
C HIS A 162 -4.34 25.06 -13.27
N VAL A 163 -4.97 24.60 -14.36
CA VAL A 163 -4.41 23.58 -15.26
C VAL A 163 -4.72 23.84 -16.73
N SER A 164 -4.07 23.09 -17.62
CA SER A 164 -4.33 23.08 -19.06
C SER A 164 -5.37 22.03 -19.46
N LYS A 165 -6.40 22.44 -20.21
CA LYS A 165 -7.42 21.57 -20.81
C LYS A 165 -6.79 20.56 -21.74
N VAL A 166 -5.83 20.99 -22.56
CA VAL A 166 -5.19 20.13 -23.56
C VAL A 166 -4.44 19.00 -22.88
N VAL A 167 -3.63 19.30 -21.86
CA VAL A 167 -2.90 18.29 -21.09
C VAL A 167 -3.87 17.28 -20.46
N LEU A 168 -4.93 17.75 -19.80
CA LEU A 168 -5.92 16.86 -19.18
C LEU A 168 -6.65 16.00 -20.22
N ALA A 169 -7.07 16.59 -21.33
CA ALA A 169 -7.79 15.88 -22.38
C ALA A 169 -6.92 14.84 -23.10
N GLU A 170 -5.61 15.06 -23.16
CA GLU A 170 -4.67 14.09 -23.72
C GLU A 170 -4.48 12.89 -22.78
N GLN A 171 -4.41 13.13 -21.47
CA GLN A 171 -4.18 12.07 -20.49
C GLN A 171 -5.45 11.35 -20.01
N SER A 172 -6.64 11.92 -20.22
CA SER A 172 -7.92 11.40 -19.70
C SER A 172 -9.06 11.55 -20.71
N THR A 173 -9.69 10.43 -21.07
CA THR A 173 -10.86 10.44 -21.97
C THR A 173 -12.10 11.06 -21.33
N HIS A 174 -12.23 10.96 -20.00
CA HIS A 174 -13.26 11.67 -19.26
C HIS A 174 -13.09 13.20 -19.39
N PHE A 175 -11.90 13.73 -19.11
CA PHE A 175 -11.63 15.16 -19.25
C PHE A 175 -11.69 15.61 -20.72
N LYS A 176 -11.26 14.77 -21.68
CA LYS A 176 -11.44 15.06 -23.10
C LYS A 176 -12.90 15.32 -23.46
N ARG A 177 -13.80 14.41 -23.08
CA ARG A 177 -15.25 14.58 -23.31
C ARG A 177 -15.81 15.80 -22.58
N ARG A 178 -15.38 16.04 -21.34
CA ARG A 178 -15.90 17.13 -20.52
C ARG A 178 -15.42 18.52 -20.94
N LEU A 179 -14.18 18.64 -21.46
CA LEU A 179 -13.50 19.91 -21.73
C LEU A 179 -13.45 20.29 -23.21
N MET A 180 -13.42 19.31 -24.11
CA MET A 180 -13.21 19.54 -25.55
C MET A 180 -14.50 19.50 -26.38
N ASP A 181 -15.65 19.23 -25.77
CA ASP A 181 -16.94 19.28 -26.46
C ASP A 181 -17.34 20.74 -26.75
N HIS A 182 -17.26 21.13 -28.02
CA HIS A 182 -17.57 22.48 -28.51
C HIS A 182 -18.99 22.95 -28.18
N SER A 183 -19.93 22.04 -27.94
CA SER A 183 -21.30 22.40 -27.53
C SER A 183 -21.40 22.95 -26.10
N ARG A 184 -20.40 22.67 -25.25
CA ARG A 184 -20.33 23.10 -23.83
C ARG A 184 -19.33 24.23 -23.59
N GLN A 185 -18.63 24.69 -24.63
CA GLN A 185 -17.48 25.60 -24.53
C GLN A 185 -17.83 27.06 -24.22
N ALA A 186 -19.10 27.45 -24.27
CA ALA A 186 -19.49 28.81 -23.92
C ALA A 186 -19.67 28.95 -22.40
N LYS A 187 -18.59 29.37 -21.70
CA LYS A 187 -18.57 30.12 -20.40
C LYS A 187 -17.98 29.47 -19.14
N GLN A 188 -17.65 28.18 -19.08
CA GLN A 188 -17.06 27.62 -17.85
C GLN A 188 -15.52 27.54 -17.90
N SER A 189 -14.88 28.55 -17.30
CA SER A 189 -13.46 28.53 -16.91
C SER A 189 -13.23 27.75 -15.61
N VAL A 190 -14.30 27.44 -14.87
CA VAL A 190 -14.25 26.78 -13.56
C VAL A 190 -15.14 25.53 -13.56
N ILE A 191 -14.63 24.42 -13.06
CA ILE A 191 -15.30 23.12 -13.06
C ILE A 191 -15.18 22.48 -11.67
N ASN A 192 -16.32 22.27 -11.02
CA ASN A 192 -16.37 21.55 -9.76
C ASN A 192 -16.26 20.02 -9.97
N LEU A 193 -15.40 19.39 -9.16
CA LEU A 193 -15.18 17.95 -9.11
C LEU A 193 -15.55 17.42 -7.72
N GLU A 194 -16.70 16.75 -7.65
CA GLU A 194 -17.22 16.22 -6.39
C GLU A 194 -16.73 14.79 -6.09
N GLY A 195 -16.73 14.45 -4.80
CA GLY A 195 -16.39 13.11 -4.31
C GLY A 195 -14.93 12.73 -4.56
N VAL A 196 -14.01 13.70 -4.49
CA VAL A 196 -12.56 13.50 -4.55
C VAL A 196 -11.89 14.34 -3.47
N SER A 197 -10.88 13.79 -2.81
CA SER A 197 -10.00 14.53 -1.90
C SER A 197 -9.06 15.44 -2.70
N SER A 198 -8.91 16.70 -2.29
CA SER A 198 -7.93 17.60 -2.91
C SER A 198 -6.50 17.06 -2.79
N GLU A 199 -6.20 16.32 -1.71
CA GLU A 199 -4.90 15.69 -1.49
C GLU A 199 -4.61 14.60 -2.54
N ASP A 200 -5.56 13.69 -2.75
CA ASP A 200 -5.40 12.60 -3.72
C ASP A 200 -5.37 13.16 -5.15
N PHE A 201 -6.17 14.21 -5.40
CA PHE A 201 -6.21 14.88 -6.69
C PHE A 201 -4.91 15.62 -7.02
N GLN A 202 -4.28 16.25 -6.02
CA GLN A 202 -2.96 16.87 -6.16
C GLN A 202 -1.93 15.84 -6.66
N VAL A 203 -1.86 14.66 -6.05
CA VAL A 203 -0.94 13.58 -6.45
C VAL A 203 -1.30 13.07 -7.86
N PHE A 204 -2.58 12.88 -8.15
CA PHE A 204 -3.02 12.48 -9.50
C PHE A 204 -2.62 13.49 -10.57
N LEU A 205 -2.76 14.79 -10.31
CA LEU A 205 -2.35 15.82 -11.24
C LEU A 205 -0.83 15.89 -11.39
N GLU A 206 -0.07 15.80 -10.31
CA GLU A 206 1.39 15.69 -10.39
C GLU A 206 1.82 14.55 -11.32
N LEU A 207 1.17 13.38 -11.21
CA LEU A 207 1.40 12.24 -12.09
C LEU A 207 1.02 12.54 -13.57
N VAL A 208 -0.12 13.20 -13.80
CA VAL A 208 -0.55 13.65 -15.14
C VAL A 208 0.49 14.59 -15.77
N TYR A 209 1.12 15.43 -14.96
CA TYR A 209 2.19 16.34 -15.36
C TYR A 209 3.60 15.72 -15.26
N MET A 210 3.69 14.39 -15.13
CA MET A 210 4.92 13.59 -15.19
C MET A 210 5.90 13.81 -14.00
N GLU A 211 5.41 14.28 -12.86
CA GLU A 211 6.21 14.32 -11.63
C GLU A 211 6.34 12.92 -11.01
N ASN A 212 7.47 12.65 -10.35
CA ASN A 212 7.72 11.38 -9.67
C ASN A 212 7.06 11.33 -8.27
N THR A 213 5.73 11.39 -8.25
CA THR A 213 4.92 11.57 -7.02
C THR A 213 4.45 10.24 -6.39
N LEU A 214 4.54 9.13 -7.14
CA LEU A 214 4.00 7.84 -6.69
C LEU A 214 4.79 7.25 -5.53
N THR A 215 4.06 6.72 -4.55
CA THR A 215 4.60 6.01 -3.39
C THR A 215 3.67 4.85 -3.02
N ASP A 216 4.20 3.88 -2.26
CA ASP A 216 3.39 2.80 -1.67
C ASP A 216 2.26 3.32 -0.76
N SER A 217 2.31 4.59 -0.34
CA SER A 217 1.27 5.20 0.50
C SER A 217 0.10 5.80 -0.29
N ASN A 218 0.30 6.19 -1.55
CA ASN A 218 -0.69 6.94 -2.32
C ASN A 218 -1.18 6.21 -3.59
N ILE A 219 -0.50 5.15 -4.00
CA ILE A 219 -0.75 4.47 -5.28
C ILE A 219 -2.19 3.99 -5.43
N GLU A 220 -2.80 3.42 -4.37
CA GLU A 220 -4.18 2.94 -4.41
C GLU A 220 -5.19 4.08 -4.58
N ASP A 221 -5.00 5.22 -3.90
CA ASP A 221 -5.87 6.38 -4.03
C ASP A 221 -5.73 7.04 -5.41
N VAL A 222 -4.50 7.10 -5.94
CA VAL A 222 -4.26 7.53 -7.32
C VAL A 222 -4.92 6.59 -8.32
N LEU A 223 -4.86 5.27 -8.11
CA LEU A 223 -5.49 4.29 -9.00
C LEU A 223 -7.01 4.44 -9.06
N LYS A 224 -7.68 4.75 -7.93
CA LYS A 224 -9.11 5.10 -7.92
C LYS A 224 -9.40 6.31 -8.81
N LEU A 225 -8.53 7.32 -8.82
CA LEU A 225 -8.68 8.50 -9.68
C LEU A 225 -8.35 8.20 -11.15
N VAL A 226 -7.35 7.35 -11.41
CA VAL A 226 -7.03 6.86 -12.75
C VAL A 226 -8.24 6.17 -13.38
N GLU A 227 -8.92 5.30 -12.63
CA GLU A 227 -10.15 4.65 -13.08
C GLU A 227 -11.29 5.66 -13.24
N LYS A 228 -11.57 6.46 -12.19
CA LYS A 228 -12.64 7.48 -12.20
C LYS A 228 -12.54 8.45 -13.37
N TYR A 229 -11.32 8.83 -13.75
CA TYR A 229 -11.05 9.76 -14.83
C TYR A 229 -10.56 9.09 -16.12
N GLU A 230 -10.63 7.76 -16.23
CA GLU A 230 -10.25 7.02 -17.44
C GLU A 230 -8.85 7.41 -17.98
N ALA A 231 -7.88 7.56 -17.08
CA ALA A 231 -6.57 8.13 -17.37
C ALA A 231 -5.52 7.06 -17.70
N LYS A 232 -5.58 6.50 -18.92
CA LYS A 232 -4.79 5.32 -19.32
C LYS A 232 -3.28 5.47 -19.15
N ASN A 233 -2.71 6.62 -19.51
CA ASN A 233 -1.27 6.87 -19.42
C ASN A 233 -0.80 6.96 -17.96
N PRO A 234 -1.43 7.76 -17.08
CA PRO A 234 -1.22 7.66 -15.64
C PRO A 234 -1.34 6.22 -15.09
N GLY A 235 -2.35 5.45 -15.54
CA GLY A 235 -2.47 4.03 -15.16
C GLY A 235 -1.27 3.17 -15.55
N ARG A 236 -0.68 3.39 -16.72
CA ARG A 236 0.57 2.72 -17.15
C ARG A 236 1.75 3.09 -16.24
N LEU A 237 1.84 4.35 -15.80
CA LEU A 237 2.88 4.79 -14.86
C LEU A 237 2.69 4.16 -13.48
N CYS A 238 1.44 4.02 -13.02
CA CYS A 238 1.12 3.27 -11.81
C CYS A 238 1.56 1.80 -11.90
N GLU A 239 1.23 1.11 -13.00
CA GLU A 239 1.68 -0.28 -13.22
C GLU A 239 3.21 -0.39 -13.22
N GLN A 240 3.90 0.55 -13.87
CA GLN A 240 5.36 0.58 -13.91
C GLN A 240 5.97 0.79 -12.52
N PHE A 241 5.45 1.75 -11.74
CA PHE A 241 5.89 1.99 -10.37
C PHE A 241 5.73 0.72 -9.50
N LEU A 242 4.59 0.03 -9.61
CA LEU A 242 4.31 -1.20 -8.86
C LEU A 242 5.30 -2.32 -9.20
N ILE A 243 5.76 -2.40 -10.45
CA ILE A 243 6.75 -3.40 -10.88
C ILE A 243 8.17 -3.02 -10.41
N MET A 244 8.56 -1.76 -10.59
CA MET A 244 9.97 -1.35 -10.50
C MET A 244 10.37 -0.83 -9.12
N ASP A 245 9.52 -0.01 -8.50
CA ASP A 245 9.92 0.84 -7.37
C ASP A 245 9.17 0.51 -6.08
N SER A 246 7.95 -0.02 -6.21
CA SER A 246 7.08 -0.34 -5.08
C SER A 246 7.66 -1.45 -4.19
N LYS A 247 7.58 -1.23 -2.87
CA LYS A 247 7.98 -2.20 -1.84
C LYS A 247 6.79 -2.98 -1.28
N HIS A 248 5.61 -2.84 -1.89
CA HIS A 248 4.47 -3.67 -1.53
C HIS A 248 4.78 -5.16 -1.65
N SER A 249 4.10 -5.94 -0.81
CA SER A 249 4.17 -7.39 -0.87
C SER A 249 3.65 -7.92 -2.21
N LEU A 250 4.06 -9.14 -2.59
CA LEU A 250 3.50 -9.82 -3.76
C LEU A 250 1.97 -9.98 -3.65
N LYS A 251 1.43 -10.13 -2.43
CA LYS A 251 -0.01 -10.19 -2.16
C LYS A 251 -0.70 -8.91 -2.62
N THR A 252 -0.28 -7.77 -2.09
CA THR A 252 -0.85 -6.45 -2.41
C THR A 252 -0.71 -6.14 -3.89
N LYS A 253 0.49 -6.38 -4.48
CA LYS A 253 0.70 -6.17 -5.92
C LYS A 253 -0.22 -7.04 -6.78
N MET A 254 -0.44 -8.30 -6.40
CA MET A 254 -1.35 -9.20 -7.10
C MET A 254 -2.81 -8.74 -6.98
N GLN A 255 -3.27 -8.34 -5.80
CA GLN A 255 -4.62 -7.79 -5.59
C GLN A 255 -4.87 -6.56 -6.46
N ILE A 256 -3.92 -5.62 -6.47
CA ILE A 256 -3.98 -4.43 -7.34
C ILE A 256 -3.99 -4.86 -8.83
N ALA A 257 -3.17 -5.86 -9.19
CA ALA A 257 -3.10 -6.32 -10.57
C ALA A 257 -4.43 -6.89 -11.08
N GLU A 258 -5.15 -7.64 -10.25
CA GLU A 258 -6.48 -8.14 -10.63
C GLU A 258 -7.53 -7.03 -10.60
N GLN A 259 -7.55 -6.20 -9.56
CA GLN A 259 -8.54 -5.12 -9.44
C GLN A 259 -8.50 -4.16 -10.63
N TYR A 260 -7.30 -3.76 -11.06
CA TYR A 260 -7.10 -2.80 -12.15
C TYR A 260 -6.71 -3.46 -13.49
N GLN A 261 -6.77 -4.79 -13.57
CA GLN A 261 -6.48 -5.58 -14.79
C GLN A 261 -5.07 -5.34 -15.39
N PHE A 262 -4.08 -5.12 -14.53
CA PHE A 262 -2.67 -4.89 -14.89
C PHE A 262 -1.94 -6.20 -15.21
N GLN A 263 -1.97 -6.58 -16.49
CA GLN A 263 -1.41 -7.85 -16.96
C GLN A 263 0.10 -7.97 -16.78
N LYS A 264 0.86 -6.87 -16.89
CA LYS A 264 2.32 -6.93 -16.71
C LYS A 264 2.67 -7.09 -15.24
N LEU A 265 1.95 -6.41 -14.36
CA LEU A 265 2.11 -6.57 -12.92
C LEU A 265 1.73 -7.98 -12.47
N LYS A 266 0.63 -8.53 -12.99
CA LYS A 266 0.21 -9.91 -12.73
C LYS A 266 1.29 -10.91 -13.15
N ALA A 267 1.79 -10.82 -14.38
CA ALA A 267 2.85 -11.71 -14.86
C ALA A 267 4.14 -11.58 -14.03
N HIS A 268 4.52 -10.34 -13.66
CA HIS A 268 5.64 -10.08 -12.78
C HIS A 268 5.47 -10.77 -11.42
N CYS A 269 4.29 -10.66 -10.79
CA CYS A 269 4.01 -11.31 -9.52
C CYS A 269 4.13 -12.84 -9.63
N LEU A 270 3.54 -13.45 -10.65
CA LEU A 270 3.60 -14.91 -10.87
C LEU A 270 5.03 -15.40 -11.11
N SER A 271 5.85 -14.63 -11.81
CA SER A 271 7.26 -14.99 -12.05
C SER A 271 8.12 -14.95 -10.78
N ASN A 272 7.76 -14.09 -9.81
CA ASN A 272 8.47 -13.93 -8.55
C ASN A 272 8.00 -14.88 -7.44
N MET A 273 6.86 -15.56 -7.62
CA MET A 273 6.45 -16.66 -6.74
C MET A 273 7.28 -17.91 -7.07
N LYS A 274 8.25 -18.23 -6.20
CA LYS A 274 9.24 -19.30 -6.42
C LYS A 274 9.06 -20.49 -5.49
N SER A 275 8.20 -20.37 -4.48
CA SER A 275 7.99 -21.38 -3.46
C SER A 275 6.53 -21.44 -3.01
N ARG A 276 6.16 -22.55 -2.37
CA ARG A 276 4.84 -22.74 -1.75
C ARG A 276 4.53 -21.66 -0.71
N ALA A 277 5.56 -21.20 0.00
CA ALA A 277 5.45 -20.10 0.95
C ALA A 277 5.05 -18.78 0.26
N ASP A 278 5.59 -18.49 -0.93
CA ASP A 278 5.22 -17.29 -1.68
C ASP A 278 3.75 -17.31 -2.09
N VAL A 279 3.28 -18.44 -2.62
CA VAL A 279 1.88 -18.59 -3.00
C VAL A 279 0.97 -18.53 -1.77
N ARG A 280 1.36 -19.17 -0.65
CA ARG A 280 0.63 -19.05 0.61
C ARG A 280 0.57 -17.62 1.13
N ALA A 281 1.66 -16.87 1.04
CA ALA A 281 1.71 -15.47 1.46
C ALA A 281 0.78 -14.59 0.62
N VAL A 282 0.63 -14.89 -0.68
CA VAL A 282 -0.32 -14.20 -1.57
C VAL A 282 -1.76 -14.59 -1.25
N MET A 283 -2.01 -15.89 -1.00
CA MET A 283 -3.35 -16.35 -0.62
C MET A 283 -3.80 -15.77 0.74
N GLY A 284 -2.86 -15.55 1.67
CA GLY A 284 -3.19 -15.16 3.03
C GLY A 284 -3.96 -16.24 3.79
N THR A 285 -4.74 -15.80 4.79
CA THR A 285 -5.53 -16.69 5.67
C THR A 285 -7.01 -16.77 5.31
N ASP A 286 -7.53 -15.77 4.59
CA ASP A 286 -8.95 -15.65 4.29
C ASP A 286 -9.19 -15.85 2.79
N SER A 287 -9.74 -16.99 2.42
CA SER A 287 -10.04 -17.32 1.02
C SER A 287 -11.15 -16.45 0.43
N SER A 288 -11.93 -15.73 1.26
CA SER A 288 -12.98 -14.82 0.77
C SER A 288 -12.42 -13.50 0.22
N GLU A 289 -11.17 -13.16 0.55
CA GLU A 289 -10.47 -11.99 0.00
C GLU A 289 -9.97 -12.19 -1.44
N LEU A 290 -10.09 -13.40 -1.99
CA LEU A 290 -9.59 -13.77 -3.32
C LEU A 290 -10.76 -14.14 -4.22
N ASP A 291 -10.80 -13.56 -5.42
CA ASP A 291 -11.78 -13.96 -6.42
C ASP A 291 -11.44 -15.34 -7.02
N ALA A 292 -12.45 -15.99 -7.61
CA ALA A 292 -12.29 -17.32 -8.21
C ALA A 292 -11.21 -17.36 -9.32
N PRO A 293 -11.09 -16.35 -10.21
CA PRO A 293 -10.01 -16.28 -11.18
C PRO A 293 -8.61 -16.27 -10.54
N LEU A 294 -8.38 -15.46 -9.52
CA LEU A 294 -7.08 -15.38 -8.85
C LEU A 294 -6.75 -16.70 -8.13
N MET A 295 -7.73 -17.28 -7.44
CA MET A 295 -7.57 -18.59 -6.80
C MET A 295 -7.13 -19.68 -7.79
N ARG A 296 -7.75 -19.72 -8.98
CA ARG A 296 -7.36 -20.66 -10.03
C ARG A 296 -5.90 -20.48 -10.45
N VAL A 297 -5.47 -19.24 -10.69
CA VAL A 297 -4.10 -18.93 -11.10
C VAL A 297 -3.09 -19.33 -10.01
N LEU A 298 -3.39 -19.07 -8.74
CA LEU A 298 -2.53 -19.45 -7.62
C LEU A 298 -2.45 -20.97 -7.43
N LEU A 299 -3.54 -21.69 -7.66
CA LEU A 299 -3.56 -23.17 -7.64
C LEU A 299 -2.72 -23.76 -8.77
N GLU A 300 -2.88 -23.25 -10.00
CA GLU A 300 -2.04 -23.66 -11.15
C GLU A 300 -0.55 -23.42 -10.84
N LYS A 301 -0.22 -22.28 -10.21
CA LYS A 301 1.13 -21.97 -9.79
C LYS A 301 1.65 -22.93 -8.71
N LEU A 302 0.83 -23.31 -7.72
CA LEU A 302 1.21 -24.30 -6.71
C LEU A 302 1.51 -25.67 -7.33
N LEU A 303 0.72 -26.11 -8.32
CA LEU A 303 0.94 -27.37 -9.01
C LEU A 303 2.25 -27.38 -9.78
N GLN A 304 2.62 -26.26 -10.41
CA GLN A 304 3.91 -26.10 -11.10
C GLN A 304 5.11 -26.14 -10.13
N LEU A 305 4.95 -25.68 -8.89
CA LEU A 305 6.00 -25.67 -7.88
C LEU A 305 6.19 -27.02 -7.16
N ASN A 306 5.26 -27.96 -7.35
CA ASN A 306 5.33 -29.31 -6.76
C ASN A 306 5.87 -30.37 -7.74
N GLN A 307 6.27 -29.97 -8.95
CA GLN A 307 6.95 -30.80 -9.95
C GLN A 307 8.46 -30.66 -9.80
#